data_AF-A0A6J6EV97-F1
#
_entry.id   AF-A0A6J6EV97-F1
#
_cell.length_a   1.000
_cell.length_b   1.000
_cell.length_c   1.000
_cell.angle_alpha   90.00
_cell.angle_beta   90.00
_cell.angle_gamma   90.00
#
_symmetry.space_group_name_H-M   'P 1'
#
loop_
_entity.id
_entity.type
_entity.pdbx_description
1 polymer ?
#
loop_
_entity_poly.entity_id
_entity_poly.type
_entity_poly.pdbx_seq_one_letter_code
_entity_poly.pdbx_strand_id
1 'polypeptide(L)'
;MIGARIYHVATDWRSYEGRWLDALKIWQGGLGIPGGVALGVAVGLWAAHRRGWRLSVGIDALVPGIPLAQAIGRLGNWWNQELFGKPTSLPWGVQIDVQHRPLDYIAYSVFQPTFLYEMLWNLGLCGLLLYVDKKRVMRPGNILPLYVGLYFAGRLWIEALRIDPASTIGPFRINIWMSIIGIGGAILVFIVRGVRRRESDSDDPYRDGHVWSPETTSETEPEKEASE
;
A
#
# COMPACT_ATOMS: atom_id res chain seq x y z
N MET A 1 -2.38 11.34 5.77
CA MET A 1 -2.79 12.60 5.11
C MET A 1 -1.88 13.76 5.44
N ILE A 2 -1.70 14.13 6.71
CA ILE A 2 -0.86 15.27 7.13
C ILE A 2 0.56 15.19 6.53
N GLY A 3 1.22 14.04 6.65
CA GLY A 3 2.58 13.85 6.09
C GLY A 3 2.64 14.02 4.58
N ALA A 4 1.58 13.63 3.85
CA ALA A 4 1.52 13.80 2.40
C ALA A 4 1.44 15.28 2.02
N ARG A 5 0.72 16.08 2.82
CA ARG A 5 0.62 17.53 2.61
C ARG A 5 1.93 18.23 2.95
N ILE A 6 2.55 17.89 4.09
CA ILE A 6 3.85 18.44 4.49
C ILE A 6 4.89 18.19 3.40
N TYR A 7 4.99 16.97 2.90
CA TYR A 7 5.94 16.64 1.84
C TYR A 7 5.70 17.45 0.56
N HIS A 8 4.44 17.53 0.11
CA HIS A 8 4.09 18.29 -1.09
C HIS A 8 4.45 19.78 -0.95
N VAL A 9 4.07 20.40 0.17
CA VAL A 9 4.39 21.80 0.46
C VAL A 9 5.89 22.01 0.56
N ALA A 10 6.63 21.10 1.17
CA ALA A 10 8.09 21.19 1.26
C ALA A 10 8.77 21.09 -0.11
N THR A 11 8.27 20.23 -1.01
CA THR A 11 8.84 20.07 -2.36
C THR A 11 8.47 21.22 -3.30
N ASP A 12 7.31 21.84 -3.11
CA ASP A 12 6.77 22.89 -3.99
C ASP A 12 6.56 24.22 -3.25
N TRP A 13 7.43 24.52 -2.29
CA TRP A 13 7.25 25.63 -1.34
C TRP A 13 7.18 27.00 -2.00
N ARG A 14 7.85 27.18 -3.15
CA ARG A 14 7.84 28.44 -3.92
C ARG A 14 6.45 28.77 -4.46
N SER A 15 5.64 27.78 -4.80
CA SER A 15 4.27 27.97 -5.31
C SER A 15 3.31 28.53 -4.24
N TYR A 16 3.71 28.46 -2.95
CA TYR A 16 2.96 28.94 -1.80
C TYR A 16 3.44 30.29 -1.25
N GLU A 17 4.47 30.91 -1.84
CA GLU A 17 4.92 32.24 -1.44
C GLU A 17 3.78 33.26 -1.58
N GLY A 18 3.52 34.03 -0.51
CA GLY A 18 2.40 34.98 -0.44
C GLY A 18 1.01 34.35 -0.24
N ARG A 19 0.88 33.02 -0.22
CA ARG A 19 -0.40 32.29 -0.07
C ARG A 19 -0.29 31.09 0.87
N TRP A 20 0.37 31.24 2.01
CA TRP A 20 0.62 30.15 2.97
C TRP A 20 -0.65 29.46 3.50
N LEU A 21 -1.80 30.15 3.54
CA LEU A 21 -3.07 29.54 3.91
C LEU A 21 -3.54 28.46 2.92
N ASP A 22 -3.09 28.53 1.66
CA ASP A 22 -3.39 27.51 0.65
C ASP A 22 -2.69 26.18 0.99
N ALA A 23 -1.60 26.20 1.76
CA ALA A 23 -0.94 24.99 2.25
C ALA A 23 -1.86 24.13 3.15
N LEU A 24 -2.91 24.70 3.75
CA LEU A 24 -3.89 23.97 4.56
C LEU A 24 -5.05 23.38 3.75
N LYS A 25 -5.23 23.83 2.50
CA LYS A 25 -6.34 23.43 1.62
C LYS A 25 -6.10 22.05 1.00
N ILE A 26 -6.20 20.99 1.82
CA ILE A 26 -6.00 19.60 1.40
C ILE A 26 -6.98 19.13 0.31
N TRP A 27 -8.11 19.81 0.14
CA TRP A 27 -9.12 19.51 -0.89
C TRP A 27 -8.77 20.07 -2.27
N GLN A 28 -7.76 20.94 -2.41
CA GLN A 28 -7.28 21.40 -3.72
C GLN A 28 -6.24 20.45 -4.35
N GLY A 29 -6.06 19.26 -3.78
CA GLY A 29 -5.05 18.29 -4.22
C GLY A 29 -3.68 18.59 -3.62
N GLY A 30 -2.61 18.13 -4.29
CA GLY A 30 -1.24 18.32 -3.81
C GLY A 30 -0.92 17.49 -2.55
N LEU A 31 -0.97 16.16 -2.70
CA LEU A 31 -0.62 15.21 -1.65
C LEU A 31 0.52 14.33 -2.14
N GLY A 32 1.68 14.45 -1.52
CA GLY A 32 2.84 13.62 -1.82
C GLY A 32 2.73 12.26 -1.14
N ILE A 33 2.57 11.19 -1.93
CA ILE A 33 2.52 9.81 -1.41
C ILE A 33 3.71 9.50 -0.47
N PRO A 34 4.98 9.86 -0.79
CA PRO A 34 6.12 9.54 0.06
C PRO A 34 5.97 10.08 1.50
N GLY A 35 5.54 11.32 1.66
CA GLY A 35 5.33 11.92 2.97
C GLY A 35 4.18 11.28 3.75
N GLY A 36 3.12 10.87 3.04
CA GLY A 36 1.99 10.17 3.65
C GLY A 36 2.41 8.84 4.25
N VAL A 37 3.19 8.06 3.49
CA VAL A 37 3.72 6.76 3.91
C VAL A 37 4.70 6.93 5.06
N ALA A 38 5.68 7.83 4.94
CA ALA A 38 6.73 8.03 5.95
C ALA A 38 6.14 8.41 7.32
N LEU A 39 5.27 9.43 7.36
CA LEU A 39 4.66 9.86 8.61
C LEU A 39 3.69 8.82 9.16
N GLY A 40 2.92 8.16 8.30
CA GLY A 40 1.99 7.10 8.70
C GLY A 40 2.71 5.94 9.39
N VAL A 41 3.82 5.48 8.83
CA VAL A 41 4.66 4.42 9.43
C VAL A 41 5.28 4.90 10.73
N ALA A 42 5.86 6.10 10.77
CA ALA A 42 6.51 6.63 11.98
C ALA A 42 5.53 6.74 13.16
N VAL A 43 4.35 7.32 12.93
CA VAL A 43 3.30 7.44 13.97
C VAL A 43 2.76 6.07 14.36
N GLY A 44 2.56 5.16 13.40
CA GLY A 44 2.12 3.79 13.68
C GLY A 44 3.09 3.02 14.56
N LEU A 45 4.40 3.09 14.26
CA LEU A 45 5.46 2.47 15.06
C LEU A 45 5.54 3.10 16.46
N TRP A 46 5.47 4.42 16.56
CA TRP A 46 5.47 5.13 17.84
C TRP A 46 4.28 4.74 18.71
N ALA A 47 3.07 4.71 18.14
CA ALA A 47 1.85 4.32 18.85
C ALA A 47 1.89 2.84 19.28
N ALA A 48 2.38 1.95 18.40
CA ALA A 48 2.55 0.54 18.73
C ALA A 48 3.55 0.35 19.87
N HIS A 49 4.67 1.09 19.85
CA HIS A 49 5.66 1.04 20.92
C HIS A 49 5.09 1.54 22.25
N ARG A 50 4.38 2.68 22.25
CA ARG A 50 3.76 3.25 23.46
C ARG A 50 2.70 2.35 24.08
N ARG A 51 2.04 1.50 23.28
CA ARG A 51 1.01 0.56 23.73
C ARG A 51 1.54 -0.85 24.01
N GLY A 52 2.86 -1.06 23.95
CA GLY A 52 3.45 -2.38 24.17
C GLY A 52 3.10 -3.42 23.10
N TRP A 53 2.71 -3.00 21.90
CA TRP A 53 2.25 -3.91 20.85
C TRP A 53 3.39 -4.69 20.21
N ARG A 54 3.14 -5.97 19.90
CA ARG A 54 4.02 -6.80 19.06
C ARG A 54 3.86 -6.41 17.61
N LEU A 55 4.89 -5.72 17.11
CA LEU A 55 4.92 -5.22 15.75
C LEU A 55 4.72 -6.31 14.68
N SER A 56 5.19 -7.54 14.90
CA SER A 56 4.99 -8.66 13.98
C SER A 56 3.51 -8.98 13.73
N VAL A 57 2.73 -9.06 14.80
CA VAL A 57 1.28 -9.31 14.75
C VAL A 57 0.55 -8.11 14.15
N GLY A 58 0.92 -6.90 14.56
CA GLY A 58 0.34 -5.67 14.03
C GLY A 58 0.59 -5.49 12.53
N ILE A 59 1.81 -5.78 12.05
CA ILE A 59 2.14 -5.72 10.62
C ILE A 59 1.30 -6.73 9.85
N ASP A 60 1.21 -7.99 10.29
CA ASP A 60 0.44 -9.01 9.57
C ASP A 60 -1.03 -8.65 9.46
N ALA A 61 -1.61 -7.98 10.47
CA ALA A 61 -2.97 -7.46 10.42
C ALA A 61 -3.15 -6.29 9.43
N LEU A 62 -2.14 -5.45 9.25
CA LEU A 62 -2.19 -4.27 8.37
C LEU A 62 -1.92 -4.59 6.91
N VAL A 63 -1.03 -5.55 6.63
CA VAL A 63 -0.51 -5.82 5.28
C VAL A 63 -1.62 -6.12 4.26
N PRO A 64 -2.66 -6.94 4.55
CA PRO A 64 -3.75 -7.19 3.60
C PRO A 64 -4.51 -5.92 3.18
N GLY A 65 -4.53 -4.90 4.04
CA GLY A 65 -5.12 -3.60 3.73
C GLY A 65 -4.41 -2.85 2.59
N ILE A 66 -3.12 -3.12 2.37
CA ILE A 66 -2.32 -2.45 1.33
C ILE A 66 -2.82 -2.81 -0.08
N PRO A 67 -2.84 -4.09 -0.52
CA PRO A 67 -3.36 -4.43 -1.84
C PRO A 67 -4.86 -4.11 -1.96
N LEU A 68 -5.64 -4.17 -0.88
CA LEU A 68 -7.03 -3.74 -0.92
C LEU A 68 -7.15 -2.24 -1.27
N ALA A 69 -6.38 -1.38 -0.61
CA ALA A 69 -6.36 0.05 -0.92
C ALA A 69 -5.88 0.32 -2.35
N GLN A 70 -4.88 -0.43 -2.84
CA GLN A 70 -4.42 -0.35 -4.23
C GLN A 70 -5.52 -0.75 -5.21
N ALA A 71 -6.26 -1.83 -4.94
CA ALA A 71 -7.39 -2.27 -5.77
C ALA A 71 -8.49 -1.20 -5.85
N ILE A 72 -8.87 -0.61 -4.72
CA ILE A 72 -9.87 0.48 -4.67
C ILE A 72 -9.35 1.69 -5.45
N GLY A 73 -8.07 2.05 -5.29
CA GLY A 73 -7.46 3.14 -6.05
C GLY A 73 -7.55 2.96 -7.57
N ARG A 74 -7.52 1.71 -8.07
CA ARG A 74 -7.67 1.41 -9.51
C ARG A 74 -9.07 1.72 -10.06
N LEU A 75 -10.11 1.78 -9.22
CA LEU A 75 -11.43 2.25 -9.67
C LEU A 75 -11.40 3.73 -10.07
N GLY A 76 -10.55 4.53 -9.45
CA GLY A 76 -10.32 5.92 -9.87
C GLY A 76 -9.81 6.00 -11.31
N ASN A 77 -8.98 5.04 -11.73
CA ASN A 77 -8.45 5.01 -13.11
C ASN A 77 -9.54 4.68 -14.15
N TRP A 78 -10.56 3.89 -13.78
CA TRP A 78 -11.73 3.68 -14.64
C TRP A 78 -12.48 4.99 -14.87
N TRP A 79 -12.76 5.73 -13.79
CA TRP A 79 -13.55 6.96 -13.86
C TRP A 79 -12.79 8.11 -14.54
N ASN A 80 -11.49 8.22 -14.25
CA ASN A 80 -10.61 9.20 -14.87
C ASN A 80 -10.18 8.83 -16.30
N GLN A 81 -10.53 7.63 -16.77
CA GLN A 81 -10.09 7.06 -18.04
C GLN A 81 -8.57 7.21 -18.23
N GLU A 82 -7.79 6.73 -17.28
CA GLU A 82 -6.32 6.79 -17.29
C GLU A 82 -5.71 5.40 -16.99
N LEU A 83 -4.41 5.23 -17.24
CA LEU A 83 -3.69 3.97 -16.97
C LEU A 83 -4.30 2.72 -17.65
N PHE A 84 -4.85 2.88 -18.85
CA PHE A 84 -5.22 1.78 -19.75
C PHE A 84 -4.03 1.36 -20.63
N GLY A 85 -4.09 0.15 -21.18
CA GLY A 85 -3.03 -0.43 -22.00
C GLY A 85 -3.22 -0.14 -23.49
N LYS A 86 -2.69 -1.01 -24.35
CA LYS A 86 -2.76 -0.85 -25.81
C LYS A 86 -4.15 -1.04 -26.39
N PRO A 87 -4.40 -0.54 -27.62
CA PRO A 87 -5.59 -0.88 -28.37
C PRO A 87 -5.80 -2.39 -28.44
N THR A 88 -7.05 -2.84 -28.33
CA THR A 88 -7.38 -4.26 -28.32
C THR A 88 -8.72 -4.54 -28.98
N SER A 89 -8.85 -5.76 -29.50
CA SER A 89 -10.10 -6.33 -30.02
C SER A 89 -10.74 -7.34 -29.07
N LEU A 90 -10.20 -7.51 -27.86
CA LEU A 90 -10.74 -8.43 -26.86
C LEU A 90 -12.13 -7.98 -26.38
N PRO A 91 -13.04 -8.92 -26.08
CA PRO A 91 -14.43 -8.59 -25.75
C PRO A 91 -14.59 -7.85 -24.41
N TRP A 92 -13.58 -7.87 -23.54
CA TRP A 92 -13.54 -7.11 -22.28
C TRP A 92 -12.70 -5.83 -22.38
N GLY A 93 -12.37 -5.37 -23.60
CA GLY A 93 -11.74 -4.08 -23.80
C GLY A 93 -12.60 -2.92 -23.28
N VAL A 94 -11.95 -1.85 -22.80
CA VAL A 94 -12.64 -0.66 -22.31
C VAL A 94 -12.63 0.43 -23.36
N GLN A 95 -13.77 1.13 -23.50
CA GLN A 95 -13.86 2.30 -24.37
C GLN A 95 -13.32 3.53 -23.65
N ILE A 96 -12.46 4.28 -24.33
CA ILE A 96 -11.85 5.51 -23.81
C ILE A 96 -12.30 6.67 -24.68
N ASP A 97 -12.68 7.79 -24.08
CA ASP A 97 -13.08 9.00 -24.80
C ASP A 97 -11.90 9.63 -25.52
N VAL A 98 -12.15 10.26 -26.68
CA VAL A 98 -11.12 10.86 -27.54
C VAL A 98 -10.20 11.81 -26.78
N GLN A 99 -10.72 12.53 -25.79
CA GLN A 99 -9.98 13.51 -24.98
C GLN A 99 -8.91 12.88 -24.07
N HIS A 100 -9.06 11.61 -23.69
CA HIS A 100 -8.15 10.91 -22.79
C HIS A 100 -7.18 9.97 -23.54
N ARG A 101 -7.29 9.88 -24.87
CA ARG A 101 -6.45 9.00 -25.69
C ARG A 101 -5.09 9.64 -25.97
N PRO A 102 -3.99 8.86 -25.97
CA PRO A 102 -2.71 9.31 -26.50
C PRO A 102 -2.83 9.68 -27.98
N LEU A 103 -2.08 10.69 -28.43
CA LEU A 103 -2.08 11.15 -29.82
C LEU A 103 -1.77 10.02 -30.81
N ASP A 104 -0.81 9.16 -30.46
CA ASP A 104 -0.39 8.02 -31.29
C ASP A 104 -1.50 6.96 -31.49
N TYR A 105 -2.53 6.97 -30.65
CA TYR A 105 -3.63 6.00 -30.65
C TYR A 105 -5.02 6.63 -30.76
N ILE A 106 -5.11 7.90 -31.20
CA ILE A 106 -6.36 8.66 -31.24
C ILE A 106 -7.47 7.97 -32.08
N ALA A 107 -7.06 7.23 -33.12
CA ALA A 107 -7.94 6.51 -34.04
C ALA A 107 -8.59 5.25 -33.42
N TYR A 108 -8.07 4.74 -32.30
CA TYR A 108 -8.62 3.57 -31.62
C TYR A 108 -9.58 3.99 -30.52
N SER A 109 -10.69 3.27 -30.36
CA SER A 109 -11.67 3.53 -29.30
C SER A 109 -11.60 2.54 -28.14
N VAL A 110 -11.05 1.34 -28.35
CA VAL A 110 -11.06 0.23 -27.39
C VAL A 110 -9.64 -0.15 -26.99
N PHE A 111 -9.39 -0.20 -25.67
CA PHE A 111 -8.08 -0.43 -25.08
C PHE A 111 -8.11 -1.56 -24.03
N GLN A 112 -6.94 -2.14 -23.75
CA GLN A 112 -6.76 -3.11 -22.67
C GLN A 112 -7.06 -2.45 -21.31
N PRO A 113 -7.94 -3.00 -20.47
CA PRO A 113 -8.22 -2.45 -19.14
C PRO A 113 -7.12 -2.88 -18.14
N THR A 114 -5.90 -2.35 -18.29
CA THR A 114 -4.77 -2.72 -17.41
C THR A 114 -5.03 -2.42 -15.95
N PHE A 115 -5.73 -1.33 -15.63
CA PHE A 115 -6.15 -1.04 -14.25
C PHE A 115 -7.04 -2.16 -13.67
N LEU A 116 -7.87 -2.84 -14.49
CA LEU A 116 -8.72 -3.95 -14.05
C LEU A 116 -7.86 -5.18 -13.74
N TYR A 117 -6.88 -5.48 -14.59
CA TYR A 117 -5.93 -6.57 -14.33
C TYR A 117 -5.16 -6.34 -13.04
N GLU A 118 -4.69 -5.11 -12.81
CA GLU A 118 -4.04 -4.72 -11.56
C GLU A 118 -4.99 -4.80 -10.36
N MET A 119 -6.25 -4.38 -10.52
CA MET A 119 -7.26 -4.46 -9.46
C MET A 119 -7.52 -5.92 -9.06
N LEU A 120 -7.76 -6.80 -10.03
CA LEU A 120 -8.01 -8.21 -9.79
C LEU A 120 -6.81 -8.91 -9.15
N TRP A 121 -5.59 -8.59 -9.61
CA TRP A 121 -4.37 -9.08 -8.98
C TRP A 121 -4.28 -8.67 -7.51
N ASN A 122 -4.53 -7.40 -7.22
CA ASN A 122 -4.48 -6.88 -5.86
C ASN A 122 -5.59 -7.47 -4.96
N LEU A 123 -6.81 -7.66 -5.47
CA LEU A 123 -7.87 -8.34 -4.72
C LEU A 123 -7.54 -9.80 -4.45
N GLY A 124 -7.00 -10.51 -5.45
CA GLY A 124 -6.51 -11.88 -5.29
C GLY A 124 -5.38 -11.97 -4.26
N LEU A 125 -4.44 -11.02 -4.29
CA LEU A 125 -3.37 -10.92 -3.31
C LEU A 125 -3.92 -10.66 -1.91
N CYS A 126 -4.83 -9.71 -1.73
CA CYS A 126 -5.51 -9.47 -0.45
C CYS A 126 -6.18 -10.73 0.09
N GLY A 127 -6.99 -11.41 -0.73
CA GLY A 127 -7.67 -12.64 -0.36
C GLY A 127 -6.70 -13.76 0.03
N LEU A 128 -5.60 -13.92 -0.73
CA LEU A 128 -4.56 -14.90 -0.42
C LEU A 128 -3.86 -14.60 0.91
N LEU A 129 -3.51 -13.34 1.18
CA LEU A 129 -2.85 -12.95 2.44
C LEU A 129 -3.78 -13.21 3.64
N LEU A 130 -5.06 -12.82 3.54
CA LEU A 130 -6.07 -13.11 4.57
C LEU A 130 -6.26 -14.61 4.77
N TYR A 131 -6.25 -15.39 3.70
CA TYR A 131 -6.37 -16.84 3.77
C TYR A 131 -5.16 -17.48 4.47
N VAL A 132 -3.95 -17.09 4.11
CA VAL A 132 -2.71 -17.60 4.71
C VAL A 132 -2.62 -17.21 6.19
N ASP A 133 -2.95 -15.96 6.52
CA ASP A 133 -2.96 -15.46 7.90
C ASP A 133 -4.00 -16.21 8.75
N LYS A 134 -5.22 -16.39 8.21
CA LYS A 134 -6.28 -17.18 8.87
C LYS A 134 -5.86 -18.62 9.16
N LYS A 135 -5.05 -19.22 8.27
CA LYS A 135 -4.56 -20.59 8.45
C LYS A 135 -3.44 -20.68 9.50
N ARG A 136 -2.87 -19.56 9.94
CA ARG A 136 -1.83 -19.49 11.00
C ARG A 136 -0.62 -20.40 10.71
N VAL A 137 -0.33 -20.66 9.43
CA VAL A 137 0.75 -21.56 9.00
C VAL A 137 2.12 -20.88 8.98
N MET A 138 2.15 -19.56 8.84
CA MET A 138 3.38 -18.75 8.81
C MET A 138 3.68 -18.14 10.18
N ARG A 139 4.95 -17.80 10.41
CA ARG A 139 5.37 -17.05 11.61
C ARG A 139 4.77 -15.64 11.61
N PRO A 140 4.43 -15.05 12.77
CA PRO A 140 4.04 -13.65 12.84
C PRO A 140 5.10 -12.71 12.24
N GLY A 141 4.66 -11.73 11.47
CA GLY A 141 5.48 -10.82 10.68
C GLY A 141 5.92 -11.37 9.32
N ASN A 142 5.47 -12.57 8.90
CA ASN A 142 5.81 -13.15 7.60
C ASN A 142 4.77 -12.86 6.50
N ILE A 143 3.63 -12.25 6.82
CA ILE A 143 2.66 -11.83 5.80
C ILE A 143 3.21 -10.65 4.98
N LEU A 144 3.99 -9.76 5.61
CA LEU A 144 4.69 -8.67 4.91
C LEU A 144 5.66 -9.15 3.81
N PRO A 145 6.68 -9.98 4.09
CA PRO A 145 7.58 -10.48 3.04
C PRO A 145 6.82 -11.30 1.99
N LEU A 146 5.76 -12.04 2.36
CA LEU A 146 4.90 -12.72 1.40
C LEU A 146 4.23 -11.73 0.44
N TYR A 147 3.62 -10.66 0.97
CA TYR A 147 3.06 -9.58 0.18
C TYR A 147 4.10 -8.95 -0.75
N VAL A 148 5.27 -8.59 -0.23
CA VAL A 148 6.35 -7.96 -1.01
C VAL A 148 6.75 -8.86 -2.18
N GLY A 149 7.03 -10.14 -1.91
CA GLY A 149 7.43 -11.10 -2.96
C GLY A 149 6.36 -11.27 -4.04
N LEU A 150 5.10 -11.46 -3.64
CA LEU A 150 3.99 -11.65 -4.57
C LEU A 150 3.63 -10.37 -5.34
N TYR A 151 3.70 -9.20 -4.71
CA TYR A 151 3.49 -7.92 -5.35
C TYR A 151 4.49 -7.70 -6.48
N PHE A 152 5.78 -7.91 -6.21
CA PHE A 152 6.82 -7.76 -7.22
C PHE A 152 6.81 -8.85 -8.30
N ALA A 153 6.37 -10.07 -7.97
CA ALA A 153 6.10 -11.12 -8.96
C ALA A 153 4.97 -10.71 -9.92
N GLY A 154 3.86 -10.20 -9.38
CA GLY A 154 2.78 -9.63 -10.20
C GLY A 154 3.25 -8.44 -11.03
N ARG A 155 4.14 -7.60 -10.46
CA ARG A 155 4.72 -6.46 -11.17
C ARG A 155 5.55 -6.89 -12.39
N LEU A 156 6.29 -7.99 -12.30
CA LEU A 156 7.00 -8.57 -13.45
C LEU A 156 6.02 -9.04 -14.53
N TRP A 157 4.91 -9.68 -14.15
CA TRP A 157 3.89 -10.11 -15.11
C TRP A 157 3.25 -8.91 -15.83
N ILE A 158 2.85 -7.88 -15.07
CA ILE A 158 2.26 -6.66 -15.65
C ILE A 158 3.29 -5.95 -16.54
N GLU A 159 4.56 -5.86 -16.12
CA GLU A 159 5.61 -5.24 -16.92
C GLU A 159 5.85 -6.00 -18.23
N ALA A 160 5.79 -7.33 -18.23
CA ALA A 160 5.90 -8.13 -19.44
C ALA A 160 4.74 -7.89 -20.43
N LEU A 161 3.57 -7.48 -19.93
CA LEU A 161 2.42 -7.10 -20.75
C LEU A 161 2.46 -5.65 -21.22
N ARG A 162 3.22 -4.77 -20.54
CA ARG A 162 3.33 -3.35 -20.89
C ARG A 162 4.37 -3.14 -21.96
N ILE A 163 3.98 -2.37 -22.98
CA ILE A 163 4.85 -2.03 -24.10
C ILE A 163 5.11 -0.51 -24.15
N ASP A 164 4.61 0.24 -23.17
CA ASP A 164 4.84 1.68 -23.03
C ASP A 164 6.34 1.97 -22.80
N PRO A 165 6.88 3.10 -23.26
CA PRO A 165 8.24 3.50 -22.94
C PRO A 165 8.41 3.63 -21.42
N ALA A 166 9.46 3.01 -20.87
CA ALA A 166 9.77 3.07 -19.44
C ALA A 166 11.24 3.41 -19.25
N SER A 167 11.56 4.05 -18.13
CA SER A 167 12.93 4.33 -17.73
C SER A 167 13.72 3.02 -17.59
N THR A 168 14.79 2.89 -18.37
CA THR A 168 15.68 1.74 -18.36
C THR A 168 16.94 2.04 -17.57
N ILE A 169 17.48 1.01 -16.92
CA ILE A 169 18.83 1.00 -16.35
C ILE A 169 19.54 -0.19 -16.99
N GLY A 170 20.50 0.09 -17.87
CA GLY A 170 21.11 -0.93 -18.72
C GLY A 170 20.09 -1.56 -19.68
N PRO A 171 20.11 -2.88 -19.89
CA PRO A 171 19.20 -3.55 -20.83
C PRO A 171 17.78 -3.74 -20.28
N PHE A 172 17.54 -3.46 -19.00
CA PHE A 172 16.27 -3.77 -18.32
C PHE A 172 15.57 -2.51 -17.82
N ARG A 173 14.24 -2.59 -17.72
CA ARG A 173 13.40 -1.54 -17.14
C ARG A 173 13.62 -1.44 -15.63
N ILE A 174 13.53 -0.24 -15.07
CA ILE A 174 13.73 -0.02 -13.62
C ILE A 174 12.80 -0.88 -12.75
N ASN A 175 11.58 -1.14 -13.23
CA ASN A 175 10.62 -1.99 -12.55
C ASN A 175 11.12 -3.44 -12.38
N ILE A 176 11.92 -3.95 -13.33
CA ILE A 176 12.51 -5.29 -13.26
C ILE A 176 13.54 -5.33 -12.13
N TRP A 177 14.42 -4.32 -12.04
CA TRP A 177 15.40 -4.22 -10.96
C TRP A 177 14.73 -4.12 -9.59
N MET A 178 13.70 -3.29 -9.46
CA MET A 178 12.92 -3.18 -8.22
C MET A 178 12.27 -4.50 -7.84
N SER A 179 11.73 -5.23 -8.82
CA SER A 179 11.16 -6.56 -8.58
C SER A 179 12.20 -7.59 -8.12
N ILE A 180 13.39 -7.61 -8.72
CA ILE A 180 14.49 -8.49 -8.30
C ILE A 180 14.87 -8.21 -6.84
N ILE A 181 15.06 -6.93 -6.50
CA ILE A 181 15.42 -6.53 -5.12
C ILE A 181 14.31 -6.91 -4.14
N GLY A 182 13.05 -6.62 -4.48
CA GLY A 182 11.91 -6.92 -3.63
C GLY A 182 11.71 -8.42 -3.38
N ILE A 183 11.77 -9.23 -4.44
CA ILE A 183 11.69 -10.69 -4.34
C ILE A 183 12.88 -11.25 -3.56
N GLY A 184 14.10 -10.80 -3.88
CA GLY A 184 15.31 -11.20 -3.17
C GLY A 184 15.27 -10.88 -1.68
N GLY A 185 14.78 -9.68 -1.32
CA GLY A 185 14.55 -9.28 0.07
C GLY A 185 13.53 -10.16 0.79
N ALA A 186 12.41 -10.48 0.15
CA ALA A 186 11.40 -11.40 0.71
C ALA A 186 11.98 -12.80 0.96
N ILE A 187 12.73 -13.34 -0.01
CA ILE A 187 13.40 -14.65 0.10
C ILE A 187 14.42 -14.62 1.24
N LEU A 188 15.26 -13.59 1.33
CA LEU A 188 16.24 -13.46 2.41
C LEU A 188 15.58 -13.47 3.79
N VAL A 189 14.46 -12.75 3.95
CA VAL A 189 13.69 -12.76 5.20
C VAL A 189 13.18 -14.18 5.52
N PHE A 190 12.68 -14.91 4.53
CA PHE A 190 12.24 -16.29 4.71
C PHE A 190 13.38 -17.26 5.04
N ILE A 191 14.58 -17.06 4.49
CA ILE A 191 15.76 -17.86 4.82
C ILE A 191 16.21 -17.59 6.26
N VAL A 192 16.32 -16.32 6.65
CA VAL A 192 16.83 -15.90 7.98
C VAL A 192 15.83 -16.23 9.09
N ARG A 193 14.54 -15.92 8.89
CA ARG A 193 13.51 -16.11 9.93
C ARG A 193 12.85 -17.48 9.85
N GLY A 194 12.91 -18.17 8.72
CA GLY A 194 12.08 -19.34 8.45
C GLY A 194 10.63 -18.97 8.15
N VAL A 195 9.98 -19.80 7.32
CA VAL A 195 8.60 -19.56 6.85
C VAL A 195 7.57 -20.08 7.85
N ARG A 196 7.76 -21.32 8.30
CA ARG A 196 6.77 -22.05 9.10
C ARG A 196 6.78 -21.58 10.54
N ARG A 197 5.57 -21.54 11.09
CA ARG A 197 5.31 -21.26 12.49
C ARG A 197 6.07 -22.20 13.42
N ARG A 198 6.62 -21.67 14.51
CA ARG A 198 7.23 -22.42 15.61
C ARG A 198 6.31 -22.42 16.83
N GLU A 199 6.49 -23.39 17.71
CA GLU A 199 5.72 -23.48 18.96
C GLU A 199 5.94 -22.27 19.88
N SER A 200 7.11 -21.64 19.81
CA SER A 200 7.43 -20.41 20.54
C SER A 200 6.82 -19.12 19.95
N ASP A 201 6.17 -19.19 18.78
CA ASP A 201 5.58 -18.02 18.14
C ASP A 201 4.18 -17.71 18.74
N SER A 202 4.06 -16.56 19.38
CA SER A 202 2.82 -16.12 20.03
C SER A 202 2.03 -15.13 19.16
N ASP A 203 0.70 -15.31 19.15
CA ASP A 203 -0.25 -14.41 18.49
C ASP A 203 -0.73 -13.26 19.38
N ASP A 204 -0.28 -13.22 20.64
CA ASP A 204 -0.67 -12.15 21.56
C ASP A 204 -0.21 -10.80 20.98
N PRO A 205 -1.14 -9.85 20.75
CA PRO A 205 -0.82 -8.54 20.20
C PRO A 205 0.03 -7.70 21.16
N TYR A 206 0.13 -8.05 22.45
CA TYR A 206 0.92 -7.34 23.45
C TYR A 206 2.20 -8.09 23.78
N ARG A 207 3.27 -7.33 24.07
CA ARG A 207 4.58 -7.87 24.47
C ARG A 207 4.56 -8.40 25.89
N ASP A 208 3.81 -7.74 26.76
CA ASP A 208 3.93 -7.85 28.21
C ASP A 208 2.83 -8.73 28.82
N GLY A 209 2.11 -9.50 28.01
CA GLY A 209 0.96 -10.31 28.45
C GLY A 209 -0.26 -9.47 28.86
N HIS A 210 -0.30 -8.20 28.46
CA HIS A 210 -1.43 -7.31 28.71
C HIS A 210 -2.71 -7.87 28.06
N VAL A 211 -3.70 -8.21 28.86
CA VAL A 211 -5.02 -8.61 28.38
C VAL A 211 -5.89 -7.37 28.30
N TRP A 212 -6.32 -7.01 27.09
CA TRP A 212 -7.30 -5.93 26.93
C TRP A 212 -8.61 -6.35 27.62
N SER A 213 -9.02 -5.62 28.66
CA SER A 213 -10.35 -5.75 29.28
C SER A 213 -11.20 -4.53 28.88
N PRO A 214 -12.43 -4.72 28.37
CA PRO A 214 -13.31 -3.60 28.02
C PRO A 214 -13.62 -2.66 29.20
N GLU A 215 -13.47 -3.11 30.44
CA GLU A 215 -13.81 -2.35 31.67
C GLU A 215 -12.78 -1.26 32.05
N THR A 216 -11.53 -1.32 31.55
CA THR A 216 -10.49 -0.35 31.95
C THR A 216 -10.64 1.05 31.32
N THR A 217 -11.63 1.23 30.43
CA THR A 217 -11.85 2.51 29.74
C THR A 217 -12.76 3.48 30.49
N SER A 218 -13.41 3.08 31.60
CA SER A 218 -14.33 3.93 32.35
C SER A 218 -13.78 4.58 33.63
N GLU A 219 -12.60 4.20 34.13
CA GLU A 219 -12.09 4.65 35.43
C GLU A 219 -10.97 5.71 35.37
N THR A 220 -10.88 6.49 34.29
CA THR A 220 -9.96 7.66 34.23
C THR A 220 -10.71 8.97 33.99
N GLU A 221 -11.80 9.20 34.72
CA GLU A 221 -12.11 10.56 35.17
C GLU A 221 -11.47 10.75 36.54
N PRO A 222 -10.57 11.73 36.73
CA PRO A 222 -10.06 12.02 38.05
C PRO A 222 -11.23 12.55 38.88
N GLU A 223 -11.57 11.80 39.92
CA GLU A 223 -12.43 12.25 41.01
C GLU A 223 -11.86 13.60 41.49
N LYS A 224 -12.59 14.69 41.22
CA LYS A 224 -12.28 15.97 41.81
C LYS A 224 -12.44 15.79 43.33
N GLU A 225 -11.32 15.63 44.03
CA GLU A 225 -11.22 15.93 45.45
C GLU A 225 -11.73 17.36 45.66
N ALA A 226 -13.00 17.46 46.02
CA ALA A 226 -13.59 18.62 46.68
C ALA A 226 -13.90 18.16 48.09
N SER A 227 -12.85 18.07 48.91
CA SER A 227 -12.94 18.04 50.36
C SER A 227 -12.26 19.29 50.91
N GLU A 228 -13.06 20.05 51.67
CA GLU A 228 -12.75 21.16 52.59
C GLU A 228 -12.63 22.59 52.02
#